data_AF-A0A182EUN7-F1
#
_entry.id   AF-A0A182EUN7-F1
#
_cell.length_a   1.000
_cell.length_b   1.000
_cell.length_c   1.000
_cell.angle_alpha   90.00
_cell.angle_beta   90.00
_cell.angle_gamma   90.00
#
_symmetry.space_group_name_H-M   'P 1'
#
loop_
_entity.id
_entity.type
_entity.pdbx_description
1 polymer ?
#
loop_
_entity_poly.entity_id
_entity_poly.type
_entity_poly.pdbx_seq_one_letter_code
_entity_poly.pdbx_strand_id
1 'polypeptide(L)'
;MKCYSWTLVDISTACRSMGFNDGGFWKWYRRNNDTYPFVMPFPKCLSNVSSLFNCEGFNNPNLISLSENLCQGEDDIGIRCWGRPIFLGWQKHWKGLQILSSSSQYANSDPDMVALHQESTSRLEFIDILYAGYDGSTKNTTAAIWIEGIPPVMNGLRIERSARDGIHLEKPTGPVVIANSTICNNRYYILELKKKMRN
;
A
#
# COMPACT_ATOMS: atom_id res chain seq x y z
N MET A 1 22.73 17.50 4.78
CA MET A 1 21.98 17.45 6.06
C MET A 1 20.78 16.54 5.84
N LYS A 2 20.73 15.34 6.44
CA LYS A 2 19.55 14.46 6.32
C LYS A 2 18.43 15.07 7.14
N CYS A 3 17.29 15.27 6.49
CA CYS A 3 16.24 16.14 6.96
C CYS A 3 15.13 15.38 7.71
N TYR A 4 15.27 14.04 7.76
CA TYR A 4 14.40 13.08 8.41
C TYR A 4 15.27 12.01 9.08
N SER A 5 14.85 11.55 10.25
CA SER A 5 15.45 10.43 10.97
C SER A 5 14.36 9.46 11.42
N TRP A 6 13.61 8.94 10.46
CA TRP A 6 12.76 7.78 10.69
C TRP A 6 13.62 6.55 10.90
N THR A 7 13.55 5.99 12.10
CA THR A 7 14.22 4.77 12.47
C THR A 7 13.36 3.55 12.15
N LEU A 8 13.96 2.36 12.17
CA LEU A 8 13.21 1.11 12.04
C LEU A 8 12.13 1.00 13.14
N VAL A 9 12.41 1.48 14.35
CA VAL A 9 11.46 1.47 15.47
C VAL A 9 10.22 2.32 15.17
N ASP A 10 10.40 3.47 14.55
CA ASP A 10 9.30 4.35 14.14
C ASP A 10 8.41 3.65 13.10
N ILE A 11 9.04 3.00 12.13
CA ILE A 11 8.35 2.27 11.06
C ILE A 11 7.57 1.07 11.60
N SER A 12 8.19 0.24 12.44
CA SER A 12 7.51 -0.89 13.10
C SER A 12 6.33 -0.41 13.94
N THR A 13 6.46 0.74 14.61
CA THR A 13 5.38 1.33 15.43
C THR A 13 4.24 1.86 14.56
N ALA A 14 4.54 2.49 13.42
CA ALA A 14 3.53 2.87 12.44
C ALA A 14 2.76 1.63 11.93
N CYS A 15 3.45 0.54 11.61
CA CYS A 15 2.80 -0.70 11.19
C CYS A 15 1.94 -1.36 12.27
N ARG A 16 2.40 -1.35 13.53
CA ARG A 16 1.60 -1.80 14.69
C ARG A 16 0.33 -0.99 14.87
N SER A 17 0.40 0.31 14.65
CA SER A 17 -0.77 1.21 14.69
C SER A 17 -1.84 0.81 13.69
N MET A 18 -1.43 0.24 12.55
CA MET A 18 -2.30 -0.21 11.47
C MET A 18 -2.74 -1.69 11.62
N GLY A 19 -2.28 -2.38 12.66
CA GLY A 19 -2.65 -3.76 12.96
C GLY A 19 -1.73 -4.84 12.37
N PHE A 20 -0.51 -4.46 11.97
CA PHE A 20 0.53 -5.37 11.49
C PHE A 20 1.64 -5.56 12.54
N ASN A 21 2.43 -6.63 12.44
CA ASN A 21 3.50 -6.87 13.42
C ASN A 21 4.70 -5.95 13.20
N ASP A 22 5.09 -5.75 11.95
CA ASP A 22 6.31 -5.04 11.59
C ASP A 22 6.21 -4.41 10.18
N GLY A 23 7.24 -3.69 9.76
CA GLY A 23 7.35 -3.14 8.42
C GLY A 23 8.69 -2.51 8.13
N GLY A 24 8.77 -1.84 6.99
CA GLY A 24 9.99 -1.22 6.51
C GLY A 24 9.72 -0.11 5.52
N PHE A 25 10.77 0.66 5.27
CA PHE A 25 10.75 1.67 4.23
C PHE A 25 10.47 1.01 2.87
N TRP A 26 9.58 1.61 2.10
CA TRP A 26 9.28 1.20 0.74
C TRP A 26 9.96 2.14 -0.25
N LYS A 27 9.44 3.36 -0.37
CA LYS A 27 9.87 4.35 -1.35
C LYS A 27 9.39 5.72 -0.94
N TRP A 28 9.96 6.74 -1.57
CA TRP A 28 9.45 8.09 -1.52
C TRP A 28 8.29 8.26 -2.51
N TYR A 29 7.28 9.01 -2.11
CA TYR A 29 6.12 9.35 -2.94
C TYR A 29 6.11 10.84 -3.27
N ARG A 30 6.03 11.14 -4.57
CA ARG A 30 5.85 12.52 -5.01
C ARG A 30 4.58 13.11 -4.41
N ARG A 31 4.73 14.29 -3.83
CA ARG A 31 3.62 15.05 -3.24
C ARG A 31 2.58 15.42 -4.29
N ASN A 32 1.29 15.32 -3.92
CA ASN A 32 0.21 15.95 -4.66
C ASN A 32 0.04 17.41 -4.20
N ASN A 33 -0.09 18.33 -5.16
CA ASN A 33 -0.05 19.78 -4.92
C ASN A 33 -1.32 20.37 -4.27
N ASP A 34 -2.30 19.54 -3.92
CA ASP A 34 -3.62 20.01 -3.52
C ASP A 34 -3.75 20.30 -2.00
N THR A 35 -2.75 19.94 -1.19
CA THR A 35 -2.80 20.12 0.28
C THR A 35 -1.45 20.39 0.92
N TYR A 36 -1.43 21.23 1.97
CA TYR A 36 -0.25 21.42 2.83
C TYR A 36 0.11 20.14 3.61
N PRO A 37 1.36 19.64 3.52
CA PRO A 37 1.79 18.46 4.25
C PRO A 37 2.08 18.80 5.71
N PHE A 38 1.75 17.88 6.61
CA PHE A 38 2.31 17.89 7.96
C PHE A 38 3.77 17.43 7.88
N VAL A 39 4.63 18.01 8.71
CA VAL A 39 6.05 17.66 8.70
C VAL A 39 6.38 16.92 9.99
N MET A 40 6.79 15.65 9.83
CA MET A 40 7.24 14.82 10.94
C MET A 40 8.64 14.24 10.68
N PRO A 41 9.70 15.02 10.96
CA PRO A 41 11.07 14.59 10.68
C PRO A 41 11.62 13.62 11.74
N PHE A 42 11.07 13.64 12.97
CA PHE A 42 11.55 12.85 14.11
C PHE A 42 10.39 12.32 14.96
N PRO A 43 9.79 11.16 14.63
CA PRO A 43 8.74 10.54 15.45
C PRO A 43 9.20 10.15 16.86
N LYS A 44 10.46 9.70 17.01
CA LYS A 44 11.07 9.26 18.28
C LYS A 44 10.22 8.24 19.04
N CYS A 45 9.80 7.19 18.36
CA CYS A 45 9.08 6.08 18.97
C CYS A 45 10.00 5.21 19.83
N LEU A 46 9.47 4.73 20.96
CA LEU A 46 10.09 3.68 21.76
C LEU A 46 9.62 2.31 21.28
N SER A 47 10.44 1.27 21.46
CA SER A 47 10.15 -0.10 20.99
C SER A 47 8.88 -0.71 21.59
N ASN A 48 8.51 -0.31 22.81
CA ASN A 48 7.33 -0.80 23.53
C ASN A 48 6.01 -0.13 23.12
N VAL A 49 6.06 0.91 22.27
CA VAL A 49 4.87 1.66 21.86
C VAL A 49 4.10 0.91 20.77
N SER A 50 2.79 0.77 20.93
CA SER A 50 1.90 0.10 19.95
C SER A 50 1.27 1.04 18.93
N SER A 51 1.30 2.35 19.17
CA SER A 51 0.66 3.38 18.35
C SER A 51 1.59 4.55 18.05
N LEU A 52 1.65 4.98 16.79
CA LEU A 52 2.45 6.10 16.31
C LEU A 52 2.08 7.38 17.06
N PHE A 53 0.80 7.54 17.42
CA PHE A 53 0.30 8.69 18.18
C PHE A 53 0.80 8.78 19.62
N ASN A 54 1.41 7.71 20.14
CA ASN A 54 2.01 7.69 21.47
C ASN A 54 3.51 7.98 21.43
N CYS A 55 4.10 8.17 20.26
CA CYS A 55 5.50 8.57 20.12
C CYS A 55 5.68 10.05 20.45
N GLU A 56 6.86 10.45 20.94
CA GLU A 56 7.13 11.83 21.39
C GLU A 56 6.81 12.87 20.29
N GLY A 57 7.11 12.58 19.02
CA GLY A 57 6.84 13.49 17.91
C GLY A 57 5.35 13.62 17.56
N PHE A 58 4.52 12.64 17.88
CA PHE A 58 3.10 12.60 17.51
C PHE A 58 2.14 12.79 18.70
N ASN A 59 2.64 12.74 19.94
CA ASN A 59 1.82 12.84 21.14
C ASN A 59 1.09 14.18 21.28
N ASN A 60 1.54 15.22 20.58
CA ASN A 60 0.93 16.54 20.56
C ASN A 60 0.70 17.02 19.11
N PRO A 61 -0.48 16.73 18.54
CA PRO A 61 -0.83 17.12 17.16
C PRO A 61 -0.76 18.64 16.88
N ASN A 62 -0.85 19.46 17.93
CA ASN A 62 -0.79 20.92 17.79
C ASN A 62 0.64 21.41 17.50
N LEU A 63 1.66 20.69 17.95
CA LEU A 63 3.08 21.00 17.72
C LEU A 63 3.58 20.51 16.35
N ILE A 64 2.77 19.70 15.65
CA ILE A 64 3.10 19.23 14.30
C ILE A 64 2.93 20.41 13.33
N SER A 65 4.06 20.92 12.85
CA SER A 65 4.11 21.99 11.87
C SER A 65 3.58 21.54 10.51
N LEU A 66 2.89 22.46 9.85
CA LEU A 66 2.65 22.41 8.41
C LEU A 66 3.79 23.18 7.74
N SER A 67 4.48 22.57 6.79
CA SER A 67 5.53 23.28 6.05
C SER A 67 5.77 22.64 4.70
N GLU A 68 5.83 23.46 3.66
CA GLU A 68 6.15 23.00 2.30
C GLU A 68 7.65 22.78 2.09
N ASN A 69 8.50 23.46 2.89
CA ASN A 69 9.89 23.75 2.56
C ASN A 69 10.90 23.33 3.65
N LEU A 70 10.52 22.45 4.58
CA LEU A 70 11.46 22.04 5.63
C LEU A 70 12.68 21.28 5.05
N CYS A 71 12.47 20.55 3.97
CA CYS A 71 13.47 19.74 3.28
C CYS A 71 13.29 19.93 1.77
N GLN A 72 14.20 20.65 1.11
CA GLN A 72 14.13 20.87 -0.33
C GLN A 72 14.20 19.52 -1.06
N GLY A 73 13.09 19.09 -1.67
CA GLY A 73 13.03 17.93 -2.56
C GLY A 73 12.75 16.57 -1.94
N GLU A 74 12.44 16.49 -0.63
CA GLU A 74 12.12 15.22 0.03
C GLU A 74 10.58 15.02 0.12
N ASP A 75 10.17 13.95 -0.54
CA ASP A 75 8.82 13.45 -0.82
C ASP A 75 8.19 12.74 0.41
N ASP A 76 6.91 12.37 0.33
CA ASP A 76 6.23 11.65 1.43
C ASP A 76 6.81 10.23 1.61
N ILE A 77 6.96 9.77 2.86
CA ILE A 77 7.52 8.44 3.16
C ILE A 77 6.48 7.34 2.92
N GLY A 78 6.83 6.40 2.05
CA GLY A 78 6.12 5.14 1.89
C GLY A 78 6.64 4.07 2.83
N ILE A 79 5.74 3.47 3.61
CA ILE A 79 6.03 2.32 4.48
C ILE A 79 5.29 1.10 3.97
N ARG A 80 5.94 -0.06 4.01
CA ARG A 80 5.33 -1.37 3.75
C ARG A 80 5.24 -2.15 5.05
N CYS A 81 4.04 -2.62 5.40
CA CYS A 81 3.83 -3.43 6.59
C CYS A 81 3.66 -4.92 6.26
N TRP A 82 4.12 -5.76 7.18
CA TRP A 82 4.10 -7.22 7.06
C TRP A 82 4.07 -7.91 8.44
N GLY A 83 4.13 -9.23 8.39
CA GLY A 83 4.13 -10.12 9.54
C GLY A 83 2.73 -10.56 9.94
N ARG A 84 2.65 -11.25 11.08
CA ARG A 84 1.39 -11.77 11.61
C ARG A 84 0.49 -10.61 12.06
N PRO A 85 -0.73 -10.46 11.54
CA PRO A 85 -1.60 -9.39 11.99
C PRO A 85 -1.95 -9.52 13.47
N ILE A 86 -2.26 -8.38 14.10
CA ILE A 86 -2.69 -8.33 15.50
C ILE A 86 -4.21 -8.12 15.66
N PHE A 87 -4.96 -8.00 14.55
CA PHE A 87 -6.39 -7.72 14.58
C PHE A 87 -7.27 -8.97 14.74
N LEU A 88 -8.46 -8.84 15.34
CA LEU A 88 -9.34 -9.99 15.57
C LEU A 88 -9.78 -10.67 14.25
N GLY A 89 -9.67 -12.00 14.20
CA GLY A 89 -10.14 -12.81 13.07
C GLY A 89 -9.16 -12.95 11.90
N TRP A 90 -7.92 -12.46 12.01
CA TRP A 90 -6.90 -12.64 10.97
C TRP A 90 -6.65 -14.11 10.64
N GLN A 91 -6.82 -15.03 11.60
CA GLN A 91 -6.62 -16.48 11.43
C GLN A 91 -7.54 -17.10 10.38
N LYS A 92 -8.70 -16.49 10.14
CA LYS A 92 -9.71 -16.97 9.19
C LYS A 92 -9.44 -16.51 7.76
N HIS A 93 -8.43 -15.65 7.57
CA HIS A 93 -8.09 -15.17 6.24
C HIS A 93 -7.26 -16.21 5.51
N TRP A 94 -7.53 -16.35 4.22
CA TRP A 94 -6.77 -17.23 3.32
C TRP A 94 -5.75 -16.44 2.51
N LYS A 95 -4.82 -17.11 1.84
CA LYS A 95 -3.67 -16.46 1.18
C LYS A 95 -4.07 -15.43 0.11
N GLY A 96 -5.20 -15.62 -0.57
CA GLY A 96 -5.53 -14.89 -1.78
C GLY A 96 -5.01 -15.60 -3.03
N LEU A 97 -5.24 -14.96 -4.18
CA LEU A 97 -4.80 -15.45 -5.49
C LEU A 97 -3.40 -14.91 -5.81
N GLN A 98 -2.53 -15.80 -6.27
CA GLN A 98 -1.22 -15.43 -6.78
C GLN A 98 -1.16 -15.79 -8.27
N ILE A 99 -1.02 -14.78 -9.11
CA ILE A 99 -0.97 -14.89 -10.56
C ILE A 99 0.45 -14.58 -11.00
N LEU A 100 1.13 -15.61 -11.51
CA LEU A 100 2.50 -15.52 -11.98
C LEU A 100 2.48 -15.41 -13.50
N SER A 101 2.45 -14.18 -14.01
CA SER A 101 2.37 -13.81 -15.43
C SER A 101 1.26 -14.50 -16.21
N SER A 102 0.28 -13.71 -16.64
CA SER A 102 -0.81 -14.20 -17.49
C SER A 102 -0.34 -14.44 -18.92
N SER A 103 -1.07 -15.29 -19.66
CA SER A 103 -0.85 -15.44 -21.09
C SER A 103 -1.04 -14.10 -21.81
N SER A 104 -0.22 -13.84 -22.82
CA SER A 104 -0.21 -12.56 -23.53
C SER A 104 0.00 -12.71 -25.01
N GLN A 105 -0.37 -11.66 -25.73
CA GLN A 105 -0.10 -11.45 -27.14
C GLN A 105 0.49 -10.05 -27.34
N TYR A 106 1.26 -9.86 -28.40
CA TYR A 106 1.73 -8.52 -28.75
C TYR A 106 0.63 -7.78 -29.50
N ALA A 107 0.30 -6.59 -29.01
CA ALA A 107 -0.63 -5.68 -29.64
C ALA A 107 0.10 -4.36 -29.98
N ASN A 108 -0.32 -3.72 -31.06
CA ASN A 108 0.19 -2.40 -31.43
C ASN A 108 -0.37 -1.37 -30.46
N SER A 109 0.51 -0.58 -29.87
CA SER A 109 0.15 0.53 -28.97
C SER A 109 -0.36 1.74 -29.72
N ASP A 110 0.08 1.91 -30.98
CA ASP A 110 -0.18 3.08 -31.81
C ASP A 110 -0.75 2.70 -33.19
N PRO A 111 -1.56 3.58 -33.82
CA PRO A 111 -2.05 3.38 -35.18
C PRO A 111 -0.93 3.21 -36.21
N ASP A 112 0.21 3.86 -35.96
CA ASP A 112 1.39 3.84 -36.83
C ASP A 112 2.22 2.54 -36.70
N MET A 113 1.81 1.61 -35.82
CA MET A 113 2.39 0.27 -35.62
C MET A 113 3.88 0.23 -35.22
N VAL A 114 4.43 1.33 -34.70
CA VAL A 114 5.85 1.43 -34.32
C VAL A 114 6.10 0.90 -32.91
N ALA A 115 5.11 1.01 -32.02
CA ALA A 115 5.20 0.55 -30.64
C ALA A 115 4.36 -0.69 -30.41
N LEU A 116 4.96 -1.72 -29.80
CA LEU A 116 4.29 -2.94 -29.36
C LEU A 116 4.20 -2.96 -27.84
N HIS A 117 3.09 -3.49 -27.32
CA HIS A 117 2.95 -3.84 -25.91
C HIS A 117 2.42 -5.27 -25.79
N GLN A 118 2.63 -5.86 -24.61
CA GLN A 118 2.03 -7.16 -24.27
C GLN A 118 0.65 -6.92 -23.70
N GLU A 119 -0.38 -7.42 -24.39
CA GLU A 119 -1.75 -7.42 -23.93
C GLU A 119 -2.10 -8.81 -23.39
N SER A 120 -2.72 -8.87 -22.21
CA SER A 120 -3.10 -10.16 -21.64
C SER A 120 -4.31 -10.76 -22.34
N THR A 121 -4.22 -12.05 -22.66
CA THR A 121 -5.35 -12.85 -23.15
C THR A 121 -6.12 -13.52 -22.02
N SER A 122 -5.57 -13.52 -20.80
CA SER A 122 -6.24 -14.06 -19.61
C SER A 122 -7.23 -13.06 -19.03
N ARG A 123 -8.38 -13.56 -18.58
CA ARG A 123 -9.45 -12.76 -18.01
C ARG A 123 -9.80 -13.28 -16.62
N LEU A 124 -10.00 -12.36 -15.69
CA LEU A 124 -10.49 -12.63 -14.34
C LEU A 124 -11.79 -11.85 -14.16
N GLU A 125 -12.93 -12.54 -14.32
CA GLU A 125 -14.22 -11.86 -14.43
C GLU A 125 -15.29 -12.42 -13.48
N PHE A 126 -16.08 -11.52 -12.88
CA PHE A 126 -17.25 -11.84 -12.05
C PHE A 126 -16.93 -12.70 -10.82
N ILE A 127 -15.91 -12.30 -10.06
CA ILE A 127 -15.43 -13.04 -8.87
C ILE A 127 -15.52 -12.18 -7.62
N ASP A 128 -16.03 -12.79 -6.56
CA ASP A 128 -16.00 -12.27 -5.21
C ASP A 128 -14.80 -12.84 -4.43
N ILE A 129 -13.89 -11.97 -4.01
CA ILE A 129 -12.74 -12.30 -3.18
C ILE A 129 -12.94 -11.64 -1.82
N LEU A 130 -13.28 -12.46 -0.82
CA LEU A 130 -13.58 -11.99 0.53
C LEU A 130 -12.59 -12.58 1.53
N TYR A 131 -12.18 -11.77 2.51
CA TYR A 131 -11.33 -12.21 3.64
C TYR A 131 -10.02 -12.91 3.21
N ALA A 132 -9.40 -12.43 2.14
CA ALA A 132 -8.10 -12.92 1.68
C ALA A 132 -6.93 -12.12 2.30
N GLY A 133 -5.69 -12.50 2.04
CA GLY A 133 -4.49 -11.74 2.40
C GLY A 133 -3.72 -12.23 3.63
N TYR A 134 -3.87 -13.49 4.04
CA TYR A 134 -2.99 -14.08 5.06
C TYR A 134 -2.51 -15.47 4.65
N ASP A 135 -1.19 -15.63 4.58
CA ASP A 135 -0.55 -16.90 4.28
C ASP A 135 -0.15 -17.60 5.58
N GLY A 136 -0.90 -18.66 5.92
CA GLY A 136 -0.64 -19.47 7.12
C GLY A 136 0.71 -20.18 7.12
N SER A 137 1.30 -20.44 5.93
CA SER A 137 2.59 -21.13 5.81
C SER A 137 3.76 -20.21 6.15
N THR A 138 3.76 -18.99 5.60
CA THR A 138 4.80 -17.98 5.85
C THR A 138 4.52 -17.13 7.08
N LYS A 139 3.32 -17.27 7.67
CA LYS A 139 2.80 -16.44 8.79
C LYS A 139 2.84 -14.96 8.48
N ASN A 140 2.58 -14.61 7.22
CA ASN A 140 2.72 -13.25 6.71
C ASN A 140 1.46 -12.79 5.98
N THR A 141 1.23 -11.48 5.99
CA THR A 141 0.17 -10.85 5.21
C THR A 141 0.53 -10.71 3.75
N THR A 142 -0.41 -11.08 2.90
CA THR A 142 -0.35 -11.03 1.45
C THR A 142 -1.48 -10.17 0.89
N ALA A 143 -1.42 -9.83 -0.39
CA ALA A 143 -2.56 -9.22 -1.07
C ALA A 143 -3.66 -10.26 -1.35
N ALA A 144 -4.90 -9.81 -1.51
CA ALA A 144 -5.99 -10.69 -1.94
C ALA A 144 -5.82 -11.15 -3.38
N ILE A 145 -5.32 -10.28 -4.25
CA ILE A 145 -4.76 -10.64 -5.55
C ILE A 145 -3.32 -10.12 -5.60
N TRP A 146 -2.37 -11.03 -5.79
CA TRP A 146 -0.98 -10.72 -6.07
C TRP A 146 -0.68 -11.10 -7.51
N ILE A 147 -0.30 -10.12 -8.32
CA ILE A 147 0.08 -10.33 -9.71
C ILE A 147 1.55 -9.98 -9.88
N GLU A 148 2.30 -10.86 -10.51
CA GLU A 148 3.68 -10.62 -10.91
C GLU A 148 3.81 -10.75 -12.44
N GLY A 149 4.38 -9.73 -13.10
CA GLY A 149 4.48 -9.69 -14.55
C GLY A 149 3.17 -9.30 -15.23
N ILE A 150 2.68 -10.07 -16.19
CA ILE A 150 1.54 -9.64 -17.04
C ILE A 150 0.21 -9.77 -16.28
N PRO A 151 -0.52 -8.67 -16.01
CA PRO A 151 -1.80 -8.70 -15.33
C PRO A 151 -2.91 -9.22 -16.25
N PRO A 152 -3.85 -10.05 -15.74
CA PRO A 152 -5.03 -10.42 -16.50
C PRO A 152 -5.96 -9.20 -16.63
N VAL A 153 -6.86 -9.25 -17.62
CA VAL A 153 -7.96 -8.29 -17.71
C VAL A 153 -8.96 -8.60 -16.58
N MET A 154 -9.15 -7.64 -15.68
CA MET A 154 -10.01 -7.79 -14.50
C MET A 154 -11.33 -7.05 -14.69
N ASN A 155 -12.47 -7.74 -14.60
CA ASN A 155 -13.79 -7.14 -14.81
C ASN A 155 -14.84 -7.69 -13.82
N GLY A 156 -15.63 -6.83 -13.19
CA GLY A 156 -16.70 -7.31 -12.30
C GLY A 156 -16.18 -7.98 -11.02
N LEU A 157 -15.03 -7.56 -10.49
CA LEU A 157 -14.48 -8.12 -9.26
C LEU A 157 -15.06 -7.43 -8.03
N ARG A 158 -15.31 -8.19 -6.96
CA ARG A 158 -15.60 -7.65 -5.62
C ARG A 158 -14.56 -8.12 -4.64
N ILE A 159 -13.68 -7.23 -4.21
CA ILE A 159 -12.58 -7.54 -3.28
C ILE A 159 -12.82 -6.80 -1.97
N GLU A 160 -13.16 -7.55 -0.91
CA GLU A 160 -13.51 -6.96 0.38
C GLU A 160 -12.85 -7.63 1.58
N ARG A 161 -12.60 -6.81 2.60
CA ARG A 161 -12.16 -7.26 3.93
C ARG A 161 -10.87 -8.06 3.88
N SER A 162 -9.97 -7.71 2.97
CA SER A 162 -8.64 -8.31 2.88
C SER A 162 -7.79 -7.91 4.09
N ALA A 163 -6.99 -8.85 4.59
CA ALA A 163 -6.07 -8.64 5.71
C ALA A 163 -4.97 -7.62 5.41
N ARG A 164 -4.76 -7.30 4.12
CA ARG A 164 -3.80 -6.29 3.64
C ARG A 164 -4.32 -5.66 2.33
N ASP A 165 -3.56 -5.79 1.24
CA ASP A 165 -3.83 -5.15 -0.06
C ASP A 165 -4.98 -5.88 -0.77
N GLY A 166 -5.87 -5.14 -1.43
CA GLY A 166 -6.88 -5.75 -2.30
C GLY A 166 -6.22 -6.35 -3.56
N ILE A 167 -5.46 -5.52 -4.27
CA ILE A 167 -4.67 -5.94 -5.44
C ILE A 167 -3.26 -5.38 -5.26
N HIS A 168 -2.26 -6.25 -5.40
CA HIS A 168 -0.84 -5.89 -5.44
C HIS A 168 -0.26 -6.29 -6.79
N LEU A 169 0.34 -5.32 -7.47
CA LEU A 169 0.97 -5.49 -8.78
C LEU A 169 2.48 -5.36 -8.60
N GLU A 170 3.19 -6.47 -8.79
CA GLU A 170 4.64 -6.52 -8.73
C GLU A 170 5.19 -6.50 -10.17
N LYS A 171 5.86 -5.40 -10.53
CA LYS A 171 6.52 -5.21 -11.84
C LYS A 171 5.60 -5.58 -13.02
N PRO A 172 4.46 -4.89 -13.19
CA PRO A 172 3.54 -5.22 -14.27
C PRO A 172 4.18 -4.95 -15.63
N THR A 173 4.14 -5.96 -16.51
CA THR A 173 4.59 -5.84 -17.90
C THR A 173 3.35 -5.79 -18.79
N GLY A 174 2.93 -4.59 -19.19
CA GLY A 174 1.71 -4.35 -19.97
C GLY A 174 0.65 -3.54 -19.22
N PRO A 175 -0.47 -3.19 -19.89
CA PRO A 175 -1.52 -2.38 -19.32
C PRO A 175 -2.29 -3.15 -18.24
N VAL A 176 -2.62 -2.46 -17.15
CA VAL A 176 -3.45 -2.99 -16.07
C VAL A 176 -4.88 -2.51 -16.32
N VAL A 177 -5.79 -3.44 -16.64
CA VAL A 177 -7.19 -3.11 -16.90
C VAL A 177 -8.06 -3.67 -15.77
N ILE A 178 -8.72 -2.77 -15.04
CA ILE A 178 -9.72 -3.09 -14.01
C ILE A 178 -11.00 -2.34 -14.37
N ALA A 179 -12.07 -3.08 -14.69
CA ALA A 179 -13.38 -2.53 -15.05
C ALA A 179 -14.47 -3.04 -14.11
N ASN A 180 -15.51 -2.22 -13.89
CA ASN A 180 -16.73 -2.59 -13.16
C ASN A 180 -16.49 -3.33 -11.82
N SER A 181 -15.42 -2.98 -11.10
CA SER A 181 -14.98 -3.71 -9.92
C SER A 181 -15.11 -2.86 -8.66
N THR A 182 -15.48 -3.49 -7.54
CA THR A 182 -15.58 -2.87 -6.23
C THR A 182 -14.48 -3.40 -5.32
N ILE A 183 -13.57 -2.53 -4.89
CA ILE A 183 -12.46 -2.88 -3.99
C ILE A 183 -12.59 -2.00 -2.75
N CYS A 184 -13.09 -2.56 -1.64
CA CYS A 184 -13.40 -1.77 -0.44
C CYS A 184 -13.12 -2.53 0.86
N ASN A 185 -13.03 -1.79 1.98
CA ASN A 185 -12.82 -2.37 3.32
C ASN A 185 -11.58 -3.27 3.45
N ASN A 186 -10.57 -3.08 2.60
CA ASN A 186 -9.29 -3.78 2.69
C ASN A 186 -8.38 -3.02 3.66
N ARG A 187 -7.51 -3.73 4.39
CA ARG A 187 -6.60 -3.11 5.38
C ARG A 187 -5.35 -2.47 4.76
N TYR A 188 -5.36 -2.20 3.47
CA TYR A 188 -4.33 -1.38 2.88
C TYR A 188 -4.47 0.04 3.38
N TYR A 189 -3.37 0.55 3.93
CA TYR A 189 -3.28 1.94 4.35
C TYR A 189 -2.12 2.58 3.59
N ILE A 190 -2.44 3.61 2.81
CA ILE A 190 -1.47 4.68 2.58
C ILE A 190 -1.62 5.59 3.79
N LEU A 191 -0.55 5.77 4.56
CA LEU A 191 -0.55 6.72 5.67
C LEU A 191 -0.47 8.14 5.10
N GLU A 192 -1.60 8.68 4.65
CA GLU A 192 -1.73 10.08 4.24
C GLU A 192 -2.33 10.88 5.41
N LEU A 193 -1.48 11.43 6.27
CA LEU A 193 -1.94 12.28 7.38
C LEU A 193 -2.13 13.71 6.85
N LYS A 194 -3.38 14.16 6.73
CA LYS A 194 -3.74 15.54 6.34
C LYS A 194 -4.17 16.33 7.57
N LYS A 195 -3.52 17.47 7.85
CA LYS A 195 -3.98 18.41 8.88
C LYS A 195 -4.91 19.44 8.23
N LYS A 196 -6.20 19.35 8.54
CA LYS A 196 -7.21 20.31 8.08
C LYS A 196 -7.02 21.64 8.83
N MET A 197 -6.68 22.71 8.11
CA MET A 197 -6.73 24.06 8.68
C MET A 197 -8.19 24.40 8.99
N ARG A 198 -8.47 24.75 10.25
CA ARG A 198 -9.74 25.39 10.60
C ARG A 198 -9.62 26.85 10.16
N ASN A 199 -10.55 27.29 9.30
CA ASN A 199 -10.82 28.71 9.09
C ASN A 199 -11.40 29.32 10.36
#